data_AF-A0A8D8GPX7-F1
#
_entry.id   AF-A0A8D8GPX7-F1
#
_cell.length_a   1.000
_cell.length_b   1.000
_cell.length_c   1.000
_cell.angle_alpha   90.00
_cell.angle_beta   90.00
_cell.angle_gamma   90.00
#
_symmetry.space_group_name_H-M   'P 1'
#
loop_
_entity.id
_entity.type
_entity.pdbx_description
1 polymer ?
#
loop_
_entity_poly.entity_id
_entity_poly.type
_entity_poly.pdbx_seq_one_letter_code
_entity_poly.pdbx_strand_id
1 'polypeptide(L)'
;MLQMLALRWFRRYKVFFLIGFLIVAAQIFLAYKLLKIPVSGSGSTEERDLSKRLYEKYVRKVAGGSNLSADDEDPGQQQQVQRIPAGREPKKVESGGRTFLNVAELEFVVPCDIHSKETISAIHRARSQECKRQIVDIACAIQSGRFYPKSLPNYCPSGDYVPSRSLGCFQDEKNFRILSGYYTNFKTTNSPKRCIQLCLQSGFLYGGVQYSSECFCGDEPPKASAKLPDSSCNMKCSGDPKEACGGYFTANVYETGI
;
A
#
# COMPACT_ATOMS: atom_id res chain seq x y z
N MET A 1 45.60 -18.03 -53.59
CA MET A 1 45.23 -16.63 -53.90
C MET A 1 44.21 -16.01 -52.94
N LEU A 2 43.74 -16.69 -51.86
CA LEU A 2 42.82 -16.10 -50.88
C LEU A 2 43.50 -15.58 -49.58
N GLN A 3 44.70 -16.03 -49.25
CA GLN A 3 45.39 -15.61 -48.01
C GLN A 3 46.04 -14.22 -48.06
N MET A 4 46.32 -13.66 -49.25
CA MET A 4 46.90 -12.31 -49.38
C MET A 4 45.88 -11.17 -49.36
N LEU A 5 44.58 -11.45 -49.56
CA LEU A 5 43.51 -10.45 -49.53
C LEU A 5 43.08 -10.08 -48.10
N ALA A 6 43.09 -11.05 -47.18
CA ALA A 6 42.70 -10.83 -45.78
C ALA A 6 43.62 -9.84 -45.05
N LEU A 7 44.94 -9.91 -45.30
CA LEU A 7 45.94 -9.05 -44.64
C LEU A 7 45.88 -7.57 -45.09
N ARG A 8 45.45 -7.28 -46.32
CA ARG A 8 45.24 -5.89 -46.80
C ARG A 8 43.92 -5.30 -46.30
N TRP A 9 42.91 -6.13 -46.11
CA TRP A 9 41.61 -5.72 -45.56
C TRP A 9 41.73 -5.31 -44.09
N PHE A 10 42.44 -6.09 -43.27
CA PHE A 10 42.74 -5.75 -41.88
C PHE A 10 43.52 -4.43 -41.73
N ARG A 11 44.42 -4.08 -42.66
CA ARG A 11 45.12 -2.79 -42.62
C ARG A 11 44.22 -1.59 -42.92
N ARG A 12 43.22 -1.74 -43.80
CA ARG A 12 42.32 -0.63 -44.18
C ARG A 12 41.23 -0.36 -43.13
N TYR A 13 40.80 -1.39 -42.41
CA TYR A 13 39.76 -1.29 -41.37
C TYR A 13 40.31 -1.31 -39.94
N LYS A 14 41.64 -1.29 -39.75
CA LYS A 14 42.29 -1.28 -38.43
C LYS A 14 41.77 -0.15 -37.53
N VAL A 15 41.54 1.02 -38.11
CA VAL A 15 41.00 2.18 -37.39
C VAL A 15 39.55 1.92 -36.93
N PHE A 16 38.72 1.33 -37.79
CA PHE A 16 37.33 0.98 -37.45
C PHE A 16 37.26 -0.10 -36.36
N PHE A 17 38.15 -1.11 -36.38
CA PHE A 17 38.24 -2.10 -35.32
C PHE A 17 38.71 -1.52 -33.98
N LEU A 18 39.67 -0.58 -34.00
CA LEU A 18 40.11 0.11 -32.78
C LEU A 18 39.01 1.01 -32.19
N ILE A 19 38.30 1.75 -33.04
CA ILE A 19 37.16 2.57 -32.61
C ILE A 19 36.05 1.68 -32.03
N GLY A 20 35.72 0.56 -32.71
CA GLY A 20 34.74 -0.41 -32.22
C GLY A 20 35.13 -1.00 -30.86
N PHE A 21 36.39 -1.35 -30.66
CA PHE A 21 36.88 -1.85 -29.38
C PHE A 21 36.78 -0.80 -28.25
N LEU A 22 37.10 0.47 -28.54
CA LEU A 22 36.96 1.57 -27.58
C LEU A 22 35.50 1.81 -27.18
N ILE A 23 34.57 1.73 -28.14
CA ILE A 23 33.13 1.88 -27.87
C ILE A 23 32.63 0.74 -26.97
N VAL A 24 33.01 -0.51 -27.26
CA VAL A 24 32.64 -1.67 -26.44
C VAL A 24 33.25 -1.59 -25.04
N ALA A 25 34.51 -1.17 -24.91
CA ALA A 25 35.15 -0.97 -23.62
C ALA A 25 34.46 0.12 -22.79
N ALA A 26 34.05 1.23 -23.41
CA ALA A 26 33.30 2.29 -22.76
C ALA A 26 31.90 1.81 -22.31
N GLN A 27 31.22 1.02 -23.14
CA GLN A 27 29.92 0.41 -22.78
C GLN A 27 30.06 -0.55 -21.59
N ILE A 28 31.09 -1.40 -21.56
CA ILE A 28 31.38 -2.29 -20.44
C ILE A 28 31.73 -1.51 -19.17
N PHE A 29 32.51 -0.44 -19.28
CA PHE A 29 32.86 0.42 -18.15
C PHE A 29 31.63 1.14 -17.57
N LEU A 30 30.79 1.71 -18.44
CA LEU A 30 29.53 2.32 -18.03
C LEU A 30 28.59 1.29 -17.43
N ALA A 31 28.48 0.09 -18.01
CA ALA A 31 27.73 -1.01 -17.43
C ALA A 31 28.28 -1.41 -16.06
N TYR A 32 29.59 -1.51 -15.85
CA TYR A 32 30.18 -1.80 -14.54
C TYR A 32 29.92 -0.69 -13.50
N LYS A 33 29.91 0.57 -13.94
CA LYS A 33 29.61 1.73 -13.07
C LYS A 33 28.12 1.87 -12.77
N LEU A 34 27.24 1.55 -13.72
CA LEU A 34 25.78 1.61 -13.57
C LEU A 34 25.20 0.34 -12.91
N LEU A 35 25.76 -0.85 -13.17
CA LEU A 35 25.45 -2.11 -12.49
C LEU A 35 26.11 -2.24 -11.12
N LYS A 36 26.96 -1.28 -10.72
CA LYS A 36 27.10 -0.91 -9.30
C LYS A 36 25.82 -0.21 -8.81
N ILE A 37 24.67 -0.83 -9.07
CA ILE A 37 23.56 -0.83 -8.14
C ILE A 37 24.12 -1.49 -6.87
N PRO A 38 23.97 -0.89 -5.68
CA PRO A 38 24.34 -1.55 -4.45
C PRO A 38 23.38 -2.73 -4.22
N VAL A 39 23.65 -3.85 -4.88
CA VAL A 39 23.20 -5.18 -4.42
C VAL A 39 24.22 -5.62 -3.37
N SER A 40 24.28 -4.82 -2.31
CA SER A 40 24.89 -5.18 -1.05
C SER A 40 24.03 -4.49 -0.02
N GLY A 41 23.03 -5.22 0.44
CA GLY A 41 22.63 -5.13 1.83
C GLY A 41 23.85 -5.47 2.69
N SER A 42 24.77 -4.53 2.82
CA SER A 42 25.68 -4.48 3.96
C SER A 42 24.94 -3.75 5.09
N GLY A 43 23.75 -4.27 5.45
CA GLY A 43 23.30 -4.07 6.81
C GLY A 43 24.37 -4.72 7.69
N SER A 44 24.97 -3.91 8.55
CA SER A 44 25.97 -4.37 9.51
C SER A 44 25.40 -5.57 10.29
N THR A 45 26.25 -6.44 10.81
CA THR A 45 25.82 -7.56 11.67
C THR A 45 24.92 -7.06 12.81
N GLU A 46 25.13 -5.82 13.27
CA GLU A 46 24.27 -5.11 14.22
C GLU A 46 22.83 -4.86 13.75
N GLU A 47 22.59 -4.42 12.50
CA GLU A 47 21.22 -4.16 12.01
C GLU A 47 20.42 -5.46 11.83
N ARG A 48 21.08 -6.52 11.37
CA ARG A 48 20.47 -7.85 11.27
C ARG A 48 20.14 -8.43 12.64
N ASP A 49 21.02 -8.27 13.61
CA ASP A 49 20.79 -8.72 14.98
C ASP A 49 19.70 -7.89 15.68
N LEU A 50 19.62 -6.58 15.42
CA LEU A 50 18.56 -5.73 15.95
C LEU A 50 17.19 -6.10 15.39
N SER A 51 17.10 -6.30 14.07
CA SER A 51 15.84 -6.70 13.41
C SER A 51 15.36 -8.07 13.90
N LYS A 52 16.29 -9.03 14.08
CA LYS A 52 15.98 -10.35 14.62
C LYS A 52 15.53 -10.29 16.09
N ARG A 53 16.16 -9.46 16.92
CA ARG A 53 15.76 -9.22 18.32
C ARG A 53 14.38 -8.57 18.43
N LEU A 54 14.08 -7.60 17.56
CA LEU A 54 12.77 -6.94 17.51
C LEU A 54 11.67 -7.93 17.09
N TYR A 55 11.95 -8.77 16.11
CA TYR A 55 11.04 -9.82 15.65
C TYR A 55 10.79 -10.87 16.74
N GLU A 56 11.83 -11.38 17.41
CA GLU A 56 11.70 -12.33 18.51
C GLU A 56 10.95 -11.74 19.71
N LYS A 57 11.16 -10.44 20.02
CA LYS A 57 10.42 -9.72 21.07
C LYS A 57 8.94 -9.61 20.74
N TYR A 58 8.59 -9.36 19.48
CA TYR A 58 7.20 -9.31 19.03
C TYR A 58 6.53 -10.68 19.13
N VAL A 59 7.17 -11.73 18.60
CA VAL A 59 6.61 -13.10 18.61
C VAL A 59 6.46 -13.64 20.03
N ARG A 60 7.42 -13.40 20.94
CA ARG A 60 7.30 -13.78 22.36
C ARG A 60 6.17 -13.05 23.08
N LYS A 61 5.91 -11.78 22.76
CA LYS A 61 4.79 -11.01 23.34
C LYS A 61 3.43 -11.54 22.90
N VAL A 62 3.35 -12.15 21.72
CA VAL A 62 2.14 -12.82 21.22
C VAL A 62 1.98 -14.23 21.82
N ALA A 63 3.08 -14.92 22.13
CA ALA A 63 3.07 -16.30 22.65
C ALA A 63 2.98 -16.42 24.20
N GLY A 64 3.38 -15.40 24.97
CA GLY A 64 3.26 -15.36 26.43
C GLY A 64 1.97 -14.63 26.87
N GLY A 65 0.91 -15.38 27.10
CA GLY A 65 -0.46 -14.86 27.20
C GLY A 65 -0.84 -14.02 28.43
N SER A 66 -2.05 -13.44 28.27
CA SER A 66 -3.08 -13.13 29.27
C SER A 66 -2.74 -12.16 30.42
N ASN A 67 -3.17 -10.90 30.25
CA ASN A 67 -4.23 -10.25 31.03
C ASN A 67 -4.40 -8.82 30.48
N LEU A 68 -5.32 -8.62 29.53
CA LEU A 68 -5.84 -7.28 29.27
C LEU A 68 -7.21 -7.19 29.91
N SER A 69 -7.23 -6.51 31.05
CA SER A 69 -8.40 -5.86 31.59
C SER A 69 -9.07 -5.07 30.47
N ALA A 70 -10.35 -5.37 30.27
CA ALA A 70 -11.26 -4.46 29.61
C ALA A 70 -11.23 -3.14 30.37
N ASP A 71 -10.88 -2.05 29.68
CA ASP A 71 -11.30 -0.68 29.98
C ASP A 71 -10.81 0.19 28.81
N ASP A 72 -11.72 0.40 27.86
CA ASP A 72 -11.89 1.61 27.02
C ASP A 72 -12.87 1.26 25.89
N GLU A 73 -14.14 1.10 26.28
CA GLU A 73 -15.26 1.34 25.37
C GLU A 73 -15.42 2.86 25.22
N ASP A 74 -15.42 3.38 23.99
CA ASP A 74 -16.12 4.62 23.67
C ASP A 74 -17.00 4.39 22.42
N PRO A 75 -18.27 4.86 22.43
CA PRO A 75 -19.39 4.20 21.78
C PRO A 75 -19.74 4.85 20.44
N GLY A 76 -20.20 4.02 19.49
CA GLY A 76 -20.92 4.53 18.33
C GLY A 76 -20.70 3.75 17.05
N GLN A 77 -21.23 2.52 16.98
CA GLN A 77 -22.00 2.05 15.81
C GLN A 77 -22.65 0.71 16.14
N GLN A 78 -23.91 0.76 16.56
CA GLN A 78 -24.83 -0.36 16.41
C GLN A 78 -25.03 -0.60 14.92
N GLN A 79 -24.52 -1.71 14.40
CA GLN A 79 -24.98 -2.23 13.12
C GLN A 79 -25.57 -3.62 13.36
N GLN A 80 -26.90 -3.67 13.21
CA GLN A 80 -27.75 -4.81 13.43
C GLN A 80 -27.28 -6.01 12.60
N VAL A 81 -26.92 -7.09 13.29
CA VAL A 81 -26.83 -8.42 12.69
C VAL A 81 -28.28 -8.88 12.44
N GLN A 82 -28.77 -8.70 11.21
CA GLN A 82 -30.02 -9.32 10.78
C GLN A 82 -29.82 -10.83 10.66
N ARG A 83 -30.66 -11.59 11.38
CA ARG A 83 -30.80 -13.04 11.24
C ARG A 83 -31.22 -13.37 9.80
N ILE A 84 -30.47 -14.24 9.14
CA ILE A 84 -30.86 -14.80 7.84
C ILE A 84 -31.97 -15.84 8.09
N PRO A 85 -33.17 -15.73 7.47
CA PRO A 85 -34.15 -16.80 7.44
C PRO A 85 -33.78 -17.85 6.39
N ALA A 86 -34.08 -19.11 6.73
CA ALA A 86 -33.96 -20.25 5.85
C ALA A 86 -34.91 -20.18 4.64
N GLY A 87 -34.41 -20.63 3.48
CA GLY A 87 -35.21 -21.18 2.39
C GLY A 87 -35.59 -20.23 1.24
N ARG A 88 -34.85 -20.30 0.12
CA ARG A 88 -35.45 -20.32 -1.24
C ARG A 88 -34.47 -20.84 -2.29
N GLU A 89 -35.01 -21.64 -3.21
CA GLU A 89 -34.37 -22.41 -4.29
C GLU A 89 -33.56 -21.58 -5.32
N PRO A 90 -32.62 -22.22 -6.06
CA PRO A 90 -31.67 -21.53 -6.92
C PRO A 90 -32.23 -21.18 -8.30
N LYS A 91 -31.97 -19.94 -8.75
CA LYS A 91 -32.05 -19.56 -10.17
C LYS A 91 -30.71 -19.84 -10.86
N LYS A 92 -30.78 -20.54 -11.99
CA LYS A 92 -29.67 -20.88 -12.90
C LYS A 92 -28.94 -19.62 -13.40
N VAL A 93 -27.62 -19.62 -13.26
CA VAL A 93 -26.68 -18.91 -14.14
C VAL A 93 -25.49 -19.84 -14.41
N GLU A 94 -25.53 -20.52 -15.56
CA GLU A 94 -24.38 -21.03 -16.32
C GLU A 94 -23.55 -19.84 -16.83
N SER A 95 -22.25 -19.87 -17.13
CA SER A 95 -21.22 -20.90 -17.20
C SER A 95 -19.88 -20.16 -17.25
N GLY A 96 -18.88 -20.68 -16.54
CA GLY A 96 -17.52 -20.15 -16.53
C GLY A 96 -16.75 -20.93 -15.47
N GLY A 97 -15.92 -21.88 -15.90
CA GLY A 97 -15.32 -22.92 -15.06
C GLY A 97 -14.80 -22.40 -13.71
N ARG A 98 -15.62 -22.58 -12.67
CA ARG A 98 -15.24 -22.32 -11.29
C ARG A 98 -14.45 -23.53 -10.82
N THR A 99 -13.19 -23.34 -10.47
CA THR A 99 -12.45 -24.33 -9.69
C THR A 99 -13.15 -24.40 -8.33
N PHE A 100 -13.77 -25.53 -8.01
CA PHE A 100 -14.47 -25.73 -6.74
C PHE A 100 -13.57 -26.48 -5.77
N LEU A 101 -13.64 -26.12 -4.49
CA LEU A 101 -13.00 -26.88 -3.44
C LEU A 101 -13.73 -28.22 -3.29
N ASN A 102 -13.02 -29.34 -3.46
CA ASN A 102 -13.60 -30.65 -3.16
C ASN A 102 -13.56 -30.91 -1.65
N VAL A 103 -14.62 -30.51 -0.94
CA VAL A 103 -14.72 -30.66 0.52
C VAL A 103 -14.68 -32.13 0.96
N ALA A 104 -15.10 -33.07 0.10
CA ALA A 104 -15.07 -34.50 0.42
C ALA A 104 -13.64 -35.07 0.55
N GLU A 105 -12.62 -34.36 0.05
CA GLU A 105 -11.20 -34.75 0.17
C GLU A 105 -10.56 -34.33 1.52
N LEU A 106 -11.30 -33.54 2.31
CA LEU A 106 -10.82 -32.95 3.56
C LEU A 106 -11.36 -33.73 4.75
N GLU A 107 -10.46 -34.18 5.63
CA GLU A 107 -10.79 -34.91 6.86
C GLU A 107 -11.17 -33.96 8.02
N PHE A 108 -11.53 -32.72 7.70
CA PHE A 108 -11.84 -31.68 8.68
C PHE A 108 -12.94 -30.73 8.17
N VAL A 109 -13.58 -30.03 9.10
CA VAL A 109 -14.63 -29.05 8.79
C VAL A 109 -13.98 -27.74 8.35
N VAL A 110 -14.38 -27.25 7.17
CA VAL A 110 -13.90 -25.96 6.63
C VAL A 110 -14.70 -24.83 7.31
N PRO A 111 -14.06 -23.85 7.95
CA PRO A 111 -14.75 -22.82 8.73
C PRO A 111 -15.31 -21.67 7.90
N CYS A 112 -14.98 -21.57 6.60
CA CYS A 112 -15.46 -20.52 5.70
C CYS A 112 -15.58 -21.02 4.24
N ASP A 113 -16.27 -20.25 3.39
CA ASP A 113 -16.38 -20.55 1.96
C ASP A 113 -15.16 -20.00 1.17
N ILE A 114 -14.39 -20.90 0.54
CA ILE A 114 -13.13 -20.55 -0.13
C ILE A 114 -13.38 -20.43 -1.63
N HIS A 115 -13.25 -19.20 -2.16
CA HIS A 115 -13.44 -18.90 -3.59
C HIS A 115 -12.15 -18.57 -4.36
N SER A 116 -11.02 -18.34 -3.69
CA SER A 116 -9.76 -18.02 -4.37
C SER A 116 -9.24 -19.24 -5.14
N LYS A 117 -8.98 -19.07 -6.43
CA LYS A 117 -8.45 -20.12 -7.30
C LYS A 117 -7.07 -20.60 -6.83
N GLU A 118 -6.26 -19.66 -6.34
CA GLU A 118 -4.91 -19.89 -5.83
C GLU A 118 -4.96 -20.73 -4.55
N THR A 119 -5.86 -20.39 -3.62
CA THR A 119 -6.08 -21.15 -2.39
C THR A 119 -6.57 -22.55 -2.70
N ILE A 120 -7.57 -22.71 -3.57
CA ILE A 120 -8.10 -24.02 -3.95
C ILE A 120 -7.01 -24.87 -4.62
N SER A 121 -6.21 -24.28 -5.51
CA SER A 121 -5.05 -24.94 -6.11
C SER A 121 -4.01 -25.35 -5.09
N ALA A 122 -3.75 -24.55 -4.05
CA ALA A 122 -2.83 -24.88 -2.98
C ALA A 122 -3.34 -26.06 -2.13
N ILE A 123 -4.63 -26.09 -1.80
CA ILE A 123 -5.26 -27.18 -1.03
C ILE A 123 -5.18 -28.51 -1.80
N HIS A 124 -5.51 -28.52 -3.10
CA HIS A 124 -5.42 -29.74 -3.90
C HIS A 124 -3.99 -30.25 -4.12
N ARG A 125 -2.98 -29.37 -4.07
CA ARG A 125 -1.56 -29.77 -4.19
C ARG A 125 -0.96 -30.23 -2.87
N ALA A 126 -1.58 -29.89 -1.74
CA ALA A 126 -1.07 -30.25 -0.41
C ALA A 126 -1.21 -31.76 -0.16
N ARG A 127 -0.14 -32.38 0.35
CA ARG A 127 -0.06 -33.84 0.54
C ARG A 127 -0.68 -34.33 1.85
N SER A 128 -0.57 -33.56 2.92
CA SER A 128 -1.09 -33.94 4.24
C SER A 128 -2.35 -33.16 4.60
N GLN A 129 -3.24 -33.80 5.36
CA GLN A 129 -4.45 -33.16 5.88
C GLN A 129 -4.10 -31.98 6.80
N GLU A 130 -3.00 -32.06 7.56
CA GLU A 130 -2.54 -30.95 8.39
C GLU A 130 -2.15 -29.72 7.56
N CYS A 131 -1.45 -29.92 6.45
CA CYS A 131 -1.11 -28.81 5.55
C CYS A 131 -2.36 -28.20 4.91
N LYS A 132 -3.32 -29.04 4.50
CA LYS A 132 -4.62 -28.57 3.98
C LYS A 132 -5.37 -27.74 5.03
N ARG A 133 -5.39 -28.19 6.29
CA ARG A 133 -6.02 -27.48 7.41
C ARG A 133 -5.40 -26.10 7.62
N GLN A 134 -4.07 -26.00 7.70
CA GLN A 134 -3.38 -24.73 7.87
C GLN A 134 -3.65 -23.74 6.73
N ILE A 135 -3.67 -24.23 5.48
CA ILE A 135 -4.01 -23.39 4.31
C ILE A 135 -5.44 -22.85 4.44
N VAL A 136 -6.39 -23.71 4.81
CA VAL A 136 -7.79 -23.32 5.02
C VAL A 136 -7.93 -22.29 6.15
N ASP A 137 -7.31 -22.54 7.31
CA ASP A 137 -7.39 -21.65 8.47
C ASP A 137 -6.83 -20.26 8.15
N ILE A 138 -5.68 -20.20 7.48
CA ILE A 138 -5.07 -18.93 7.04
C ILE A 138 -5.97 -18.24 6.01
N ALA A 139 -6.50 -18.97 5.02
CA ALA A 139 -7.38 -18.39 4.01
C ALA A 139 -8.63 -17.76 4.64
N CYS A 140 -9.25 -18.43 5.61
CA CYS A 140 -10.39 -17.91 6.35
C CYS A 140 -10.01 -16.71 7.24
N ALA A 141 -8.81 -16.72 7.86
CA ALA A 141 -8.31 -15.58 8.61
C ALA A 141 -8.05 -14.35 7.71
N ILE A 142 -7.58 -14.55 6.48
CA ILE A 142 -7.38 -13.49 5.49
C ILE A 142 -8.73 -12.93 5.03
N GLN A 143 -9.69 -13.79 4.68
CA GLN A 143 -11.04 -13.36 4.27
C GLN A 143 -11.77 -12.57 5.37
N SER A 144 -11.57 -12.95 6.64
CA SER A 144 -12.13 -12.22 7.78
C SER A 144 -11.34 -10.96 8.17
N GLY A 145 -10.25 -10.64 7.47
CA GLY A 145 -9.42 -9.46 7.74
C GLY A 145 -8.68 -9.53 9.08
N ARG A 146 -8.46 -10.73 9.62
CA ARG A 146 -7.81 -10.97 10.93
C ARG A 146 -6.36 -11.42 10.81
N PHE A 147 -5.93 -11.84 9.61
CA PHE A 147 -4.59 -12.38 9.42
C PHE A 147 -3.50 -11.30 9.40
N TYR A 148 -3.77 -10.16 8.77
CA TYR A 148 -2.84 -9.03 8.72
C TYR A 148 -3.27 -7.93 9.69
N PRO A 149 -2.31 -7.26 10.38
CA PRO A 149 -2.63 -6.10 11.19
C PRO A 149 -3.21 -4.98 10.32
N LYS A 150 -4.26 -4.30 10.80
CA LYS A 150 -4.89 -3.18 10.08
C LYS A 150 -3.98 -1.95 9.95
N SER A 151 -3.03 -1.79 10.88
CA SER A 151 -2.06 -0.71 10.90
C SER A 151 -0.74 -1.20 11.49
N LEU A 152 0.38 -0.72 10.97
CA LEU A 152 1.70 -0.96 11.52
C LEU A 152 2.09 0.20 12.45
N PRO A 153 2.69 -0.05 13.63
CA PRO A 153 3.20 1.01 14.48
C PRO A 153 4.36 1.74 13.80
N ASN A 154 4.34 3.07 13.82
CA ASN A 154 5.49 3.89 13.45
C ASN A 154 6.32 4.17 14.71
N TYR A 155 7.60 3.77 14.69
CA TYR A 155 8.54 4.00 15.79
C TYR A 155 9.52 5.14 15.50
N CYS A 156 9.43 5.76 14.31
CA CYS A 156 10.23 6.92 14.00
C CYS A 156 9.85 8.05 14.97
N PRO A 157 10.84 8.79 15.52
CA PRO A 157 10.54 9.95 16.35
C PRO A 157 9.85 10.99 15.47
N SER A 158 8.52 11.09 15.60
CA SER A 158 7.77 12.25 15.13
C SER A 158 8.35 13.46 15.86
N GLY A 159 8.78 14.49 15.13
CA GLY A 159 9.09 15.78 15.74
C GLY A 159 7.84 16.43 16.34
N ASP A 160 7.70 17.75 16.24
CA ASP A 160 6.51 18.46 16.74
C ASP A 160 5.25 18.27 15.87
N TYR A 161 5.24 17.28 14.95
CA TYR A 161 4.12 17.02 14.05
C TYR A 161 3.00 16.26 14.77
N VAL A 162 1.80 16.85 14.76
CA VAL A 162 0.63 16.29 15.44
C VAL A 162 -0.25 15.61 14.38
N PRO A 163 -0.51 14.29 14.48
CA PRO A 163 -1.36 13.59 13.52
C PRO A 163 -2.74 14.24 13.39
N SER A 164 -3.19 14.43 12.15
CA SER A 164 -4.51 14.99 11.83
C SER A 164 -4.77 16.41 12.35
N ARG A 165 -3.72 17.19 12.65
CA ARG A 165 -3.87 18.59 13.04
C ARG A 165 -4.32 19.43 11.86
N SER A 166 -5.41 20.19 12.03
CA SER A 166 -5.88 21.12 11.01
C SER A 166 -5.02 22.38 10.96
N LEU A 167 -4.66 22.81 9.75
CA LEU A 167 -3.96 24.08 9.49
C LEU A 167 -4.92 25.21 9.09
N GLY A 168 -6.16 24.86 8.77
CA GLY A 168 -7.24 25.77 8.37
C GLY A 168 -7.58 25.68 6.88
N CYS A 169 -8.33 26.67 6.41
CA CYS A 169 -8.70 26.83 5.01
C CYS A 169 -7.66 27.62 4.22
N PHE A 170 -7.33 27.16 3.02
CA PHE A 170 -6.39 27.83 2.12
C PHE A 170 -6.96 27.97 0.71
N GLN A 171 -6.65 29.09 0.06
CA GLN A 171 -6.90 29.30 -1.35
C GLN A 171 -6.00 28.37 -2.16
N ASP A 172 -6.58 27.74 -3.17
CA ASP A 172 -5.90 26.84 -4.09
C ASP A 172 -6.09 27.31 -5.53
N GLU A 173 -5.24 26.85 -6.45
CA GLU A 173 -5.30 27.26 -7.85
C GLU A 173 -4.96 26.10 -8.77
N LYS A 174 -5.65 26.01 -9.91
CA LYS A 174 -5.45 24.89 -10.85
C LYS A 174 -4.01 24.75 -11.35
N ASN A 175 -3.35 25.88 -11.63
CA ASN A 175 -1.99 25.91 -12.19
C ASN A 175 -0.91 25.79 -11.11
N PHE A 176 -1.23 26.19 -9.88
CA PHE A 176 -0.30 26.24 -8.75
C PHE A 176 -0.99 25.65 -7.53
N ARG A 177 -1.14 24.32 -7.54
CA ARG A 177 -1.81 23.59 -6.47
C ARG A 177 -1.02 23.77 -5.17
N ILE A 178 -1.71 24.10 -4.09
CA ILE A 178 -1.07 24.23 -2.76
C ILE A 178 -0.49 22.90 -2.28
N LEU A 179 -1.08 21.77 -2.72
CA LEU A 179 -0.60 20.42 -2.49
C LEU A 179 -0.51 19.71 -3.84
N SER A 180 0.71 19.58 -4.37
CA SER A 180 0.97 19.15 -5.75
C SER A 180 1.54 17.73 -5.87
N GLY A 181 1.68 17.01 -4.77
CA GLY A 181 2.33 15.69 -4.72
C GLY A 181 1.47 14.56 -5.28
N TYR A 182 0.28 14.34 -4.71
CA TYR A 182 -0.65 13.30 -5.15
C TYR A 182 -2.10 13.78 -5.14
N TYR A 183 -2.91 13.22 -6.02
CA TYR A 183 -4.34 13.54 -6.15
C TYR A 183 -5.17 12.29 -6.36
N THR A 184 -6.34 12.27 -5.72
CA THR A 184 -7.41 11.33 -6.04
C THR A 184 -8.79 11.94 -5.80
N ASN A 185 -9.81 11.33 -6.38
CA ASN A 185 -11.20 11.73 -6.20
C ASN A 185 -12.02 10.60 -5.56
N PHE A 186 -12.45 10.81 -4.33
CA PHE A 186 -13.36 9.95 -3.59
C PHE A 186 -14.81 10.44 -3.76
N LYS A 187 -15.44 10.04 -4.86
CA LYS A 187 -16.80 10.50 -5.26
C LYS A 187 -17.84 10.45 -4.14
N THR A 188 -17.81 9.42 -3.29
CA THR A 188 -18.85 9.16 -2.26
C THR A 188 -18.29 8.88 -0.87
N THR A 189 -16.98 8.91 -0.69
CA THR A 189 -16.34 8.45 0.56
C THR A 189 -15.28 9.42 1.07
N ASN A 190 -15.18 10.62 0.52
CA ASN A 190 -14.19 11.59 0.97
C ASN A 190 -14.53 12.07 2.39
N SER A 191 -13.50 12.23 3.20
CA SER A 191 -13.51 12.85 4.53
C SER A 191 -12.10 13.32 4.85
N PRO A 192 -11.91 14.29 5.76
CA PRO A 192 -10.58 14.68 6.21
C PRO A 192 -9.79 13.45 6.69
N LYS A 193 -10.41 12.60 7.52
CA LYS A 193 -9.78 11.37 8.04
C LYS A 193 -9.29 10.46 6.91
N ARG A 194 -10.12 10.19 5.90
CA ARG A 194 -9.74 9.30 4.80
C ARG A 194 -8.64 9.90 3.93
N CYS A 195 -8.71 11.20 3.65
CA CYS A 195 -7.69 11.87 2.87
C CYS A 195 -6.34 11.91 3.61
N ILE A 196 -6.34 12.28 4.90
CA ILE A 196 -5.14 12.28 5.75
C ILE A 196 -4.51 10.88 5.80
N GLN A 197 -5.32 9.83 5.98
CA GLN A 197 -4.83 8.46 5.98
C GLN A 197 -4.20 8.05 4.65
N LEU A 198 -4.79 8.46 3.52
CA LEU A 198 -4.21 8.20 2.20
C LEU A 198 -2.87 8.90 2.03
N CYS A 199 -2.79 10.18 2.40
CA CYS A 199 -1.57 10.97 2.28
C CYS A 199 -0.46 10.44 3.20
N LEU A 200 -0.81 10.05 4.42
CA LEU A 200 0.09 9.38 5.36
C LEU A 200 0.63 8.06 4.79
N GLN A 201 -0.25 7.20 4.25
CA GLN A 201 0.16 5.94 3.62
C GLN A 201 1.02 6.15 2.37
N SER A 202 0.86 7.29 1.72
CA SER A 202 1.62 7.69 0.54
C SER A 202 2.91 8.44 0.90
N GLY A 203 3.18 8.70 2.19
CA GLY A 203 4.40 9.33 2.67
C GLY A 203 4.44 10.86 2.58
N PHE A 204 3.29 11.52 2.44
CA PHE A 204 3.22 12.98 2.37
C PHE A 204 3.00 13.63 3.74
N LEU A 205 3.64 14.78 3.98
CA LEU A 205 3.53 15.55 5.23
C LEU A 205 2.15 16.20 5.42
N TYR A 206 1.48 16.54 4.31
CA TYR A 206 0.20 17.25 4.32
C TYR A 206 -0.84 16.55 3.46
N GLY A 207 -2.08 16.60 3.94
CA GLY A 207 -3.26 16.19 3.19
C GLY A 207 -4.28 17.32 3.16
N GLY A 208 -5.02 17.43 2.06
CA GLY A 208 -6.00 18.48 1.86
C GLY A 208 -7.25 17.98 1.15
N VAL A 209 -8.41 18.35 1.67
CA VAL A 209 -9.70 18.05 1.06
C VAL A 209 -10.27 19.26 0.35
N GLN A 210 -10.77 19.06 -0.86
CA GLN A 210 -11.30 20.11 -1.73
C GLN A 210 -12.57 19.62 -2.44
N TYR A 211 -13.45 20.57 -2.77
CA TYR A 211 -14.61 20.36 -3.64
C TYR A 211 -15.43 19.11 -3.29
N SER A 212 -15.69 18.90 -1.99
CA SER A 212 -16.40 17.76 -1.38
C SER A 212 -15.75 16.39 -1.54
N SER A 213 -15.15 16.09 -2.69
CA SER A 213 -14.78 14.74 -3.13
C SER A 213 -13.29 14.57 -3.43
N GLU A 214 -12.55 15.67 -3.51
CA GLU A 214 -11.15 15.65 -3.90
C GLU A 214 -10.25 15.56 -2.68
N CYS A 215 -9.16 14.80 -2.85
CA CYS A 215 -8.11 14.64 -1.87
C CYS A 215 -6.76 14.91 -2.56
N PHE A 216 -6.00 15.82 -1.97
CA PHE A 216 -4.68 16.23 -2.42
C PHE A 216 -3.66 15.97 -1.32
N CYS A 217 -2.45 15.57 -1.70
CA CYS A 217 -1.33 15.37 -0.80
C CYS A 217 -0.12 16.18 -1.26
N GLY A 218 0.74 16.57 -0.34
CA GLY A 218 1.98 17.28 -0.65
C GLY A 218 2.92 17.36 0.54
N ASP A 219 4.16 17.75 0.26
CA ASP A 219 5.22 17.87 1.27
C ASP A 219 5.52 19.33 1.62
N GLU A 220 5.12 20.28 0.78
CA GLU A 220 5.34 21.69 1.06
C GLU A 220 4.27 22.23 2.01
N PRO A 221 4.66 22.98 3.06
CA PRO A 221 3.68 23.63 3.93
C PRO A 221 2.89 24.67 3.14
N PRO A 222 1.57 24.78 3.36
CA PRO A 222 0.76 25.79 2.68
C PRO A 222 1.22 27.20 3.09
N LYS A 223 1.36 28.09 2.10
CA LYS A 223 1.80 29.48 2.34
C LYS A 223 0.80 30.22 3.21
N ALA A 224 1.28 30.94 4.22
CA ALA A 224 0.44 31.76 5.10
C ALA A 224 -0.37 32.82 4.33
N SER A 225 0.16 33.33 3.22
CA SER A 225 -0.53 34.30 2.35
C SER A 225 -1.77 33.74 1.66
N ALA A 226 -1.89 32.42 1.53
CA ALA A 226 -3.05 31.75 0.95
C ALA A 226 -4.11 31.41 2.00
N LYS A 227 -3.88 31.68 3.29
CA LYS A 227 -4.81 31.34 4.36
C LYS A 227 -6.09 32.16 4.26
N LEU A 228 -7.22 31.50 4.36
CA LEU A 228 -8.56 32.08 4.31
C LEU A 228 -9.29 31.85 5.65
N PRO A 229 -10.41 32.57 5.90
CA PRO A 229 -11.33 32.21 6.96
C PRO A 229 -11.85 30.78 6.76
N ASP A 230 -12.04 30.02 7.83
CA ASP A 230 -12.52 28.63 7.74
C ASP A 230 -13.89 28.50 7.06
N SER A 231 -14.72 29.56 7.13
CA SER A 231 -15.99 29.64 6.41
C SER A 231 -15.88 29.56 4.89
N SER A 232 -14.70 29.83 4.32
CA SER A 232 -14.42 29.69 2.88
C SER A 232 -14.25 28.24 2.42
N CYS A 233 -14.14 27.30 3.37
CA CYS A 233 -14.07 25.87 3.14
C CYS A 233 -15.26 25.18 3.80
N ASN A 234 -16.46 25.38 3.26
CA ASN A 234 -17.73 24.96 3.85
C ASN A 234 -18.49 23.90 3.03
N MET A 235 -17.89 23.36 1.96
CA MET A 235 -18.52 22.30 1.19
C MET A 235 -18.53 21.00 2.01
N LYS A 236 -19.70 20.36 2.08
CA LYS A 236 -19.87 19.11 2.81
C LYS A 236 -19.06 17.98 2.17
N CYS A 237 -18.46 17.13 2.98
CA CYS A 237 -17.76 15.96 2.48
C CYS A 237 -18.70 14.95 1.82
N SER A 238 -18.23 14.26 0.80
CA SER A 238 -19.03 13.23 0.10
C SER A 238 -19.25 11.97 0.95
N GLY A 239 -18.36 11.67 1.89
CA GLY A 239 -18.44 10.53 2.81
C GLY A 239 -19.14 10.83 4.14
N ASP A 240 -19.06 12.08 4.63
CA ASP A 240 -19.78 12.52 5.82
C ASP A 240 -20.26 13.99 5.68
N PRO A 241 -21.56 14.23 5.48
CA PRO A 241 -22.12 15.58 5.34
C PRO A 241 -21.97 16.49 6.57
N LYS A 242 -21.52 15.97 7.72
CA LYS A 242 -21.22 16.75 8.94
C LYS A 242 -19.84 17.39 8.91
N GLU A 243 -18.95 16.91 8.06
CA GLU A 243 -17.59 17.42 7.92
C GLU A 243 -17.46 18.37 6.73
N ALA A 244 -16.48 19.26 6.79
CA ALA A 244 -16.13 20.18 5.71
C ALA A 244 -14.97 19.63 4.87
N CYS A 245 -15.13 19.66 3.55
CA CYS A 245 -14.17 19.18 2.55
C CYS A 245 -13.86 20.26 1.51
N GLY A 246 -13.34 21.39 2.00
CA GLY A 246 -12.88 22.51 1.20
C GLY A 246 -14.01 23.30 0.55
N GLY A 247 -13.73 23.83 -0.63
CA GLY A 247 -14.64 24.62 -1.45
C GLY A 247 -14.21 24.62 -2.91
N TYR A 248 -14.76 25.55 -3.70
CA TYR A 248 -14.29 25.76 -5.07
C TYR A 248 -12.94 26.48 -5.03
N PHE A 249 -11.86 25.79 -5.44
CA PHE A 249 -10.49 26.30 -5.33
C PHE A 249 -10.11 26.77 -3.92
N THR A 250 -10.67 26.11 -2.91
CA THR A 250 -10.24 26.25 -1.52
C THR A 250 -10.14 24.86 -0.89
N ALA A 251 -9.17 24.66 0.00
CA ALA A 251 -8.91 23.37 0.60
C ALA A 251 -8.71 23.50 2.12
N ASN A 252 -9.31 22.58 2.87
CA ASN A 252 -8.92 22.39 4.27
C ASN A 252 -7.66 21.54 4.29
N VAL A 253 -6.58 22.05 4.89
CA VAL A 253 -5.28 21.36 4.94
C VAL A 253 -4.99 20.84 6.35
N TYR A 254 -4.35 19.67 6.43
CA TYR A 254 -4.05 18.96 7.67
C TYR A 254 -2.63 18.39 7.64
N GLU A 255 -1.98 18.35 8.79
CA GLU A 255 -0.75 17.59 9.02
C GLU A 255 -1.08 16.09 9.10
N THR A 256 -0.27 15.25 8.45
CA THR A 256 -0.45 13.79 8.50
C THR A 256 0.18 13.14 9.73
N GLY A 257 1.19 13.80 10.32
CA GLY A 257 1.87 13.34 11.55
C GLY A 257 3.18 12.57 11.33
N ILE A 258 3.77 12.67 10.13
CA ILE A 258 5.13 12.21 9.81
C ILE A 258 6.05 13.38 9.52
#